data_AF-A0A7R9B7F4-F1
#
_entry.id   AF-A0A7R9B7F4-F1
#
_cell.length_a   1.000
_cell.length_b   1.000
_cell.length_c   1.000
_cell.angle_alpha   90.00
_cell.angle_beta   90.00
_cell.angle_gamma   90.00
#
_symmetry.space_group_name_H-M   'P 1'
#
loop_
_entity.id
_entity.type
_entity.pdbx_description
1 polymer ?
#
loop_
_entity_poly.entity_id
_entity_poly.type
_entity_poly.pdbx_seq_one_letter_code
_entity_poly.pdbx_strand_id
1 'polypeptide(L)'
;VCDSEWHHYAVSVKFPEITLYVDGQLFKAEKKNPEIIDDWPLHPTKGINTTLTVGACWQGSDNKMKHHFHGYLAGLSVLLHKMEKPDVLSCLHKCKESLEVPAMELLEPGMELLTNSDLTELSIEGDNKTNLIVLVRKIGYTNSRQFPTPGRRNLHLSTTVTCERGRPVKVPSVESYVMVLQPQQPTIDINGTGNIAREYEDFRLGVRVFTDVHIIVGHSKNEKIWKHVPIYEAGEHCTTIGEGQTRVGRGRRNAGERVLSNVSRGAR
;
A
#
# COMPACT_ATOMS: atom_id res chain seq x y z
N VAL A 1 -15.11 -9.96 -2.20
CA VAL A 1 -15.94 -10.47 -1.08
C VAL A 1 -16.22 -11.93 -1.33
N CYS A 2 -15.83 -12.81 -0.38
CA CYS A 2 -15.88 -14.27 -0.52
C CYS A 2 -14.88 -14.86 -1.53
N ASP A 3 -13.75 -14.20 -1.73
CA ASP A 3 -12.63 -14.60 -2.61
C ASP A 3 -11.47 -15.22 -1.81
N SER A 4 -11.63 -15.44 -0.49
CA SER A 4 -10.59 -15.90 0.44
C SER A 4 -9.43 -14.91 0.65
N GLU A 5 -9.63 -13.64 0.28
CA GLU A 5 -8.68 -12.56 0.54
C GLU A 5 -9.05 -11.77 1.81
N TRP A 6 -8.09 -11.01 2.32
CA TRP A 6 -8.33 -10.08 3.43
C TRP A 6 -9.11 -8.86 2.94
N HIS A 7 -10.24 -8.58 3.59
CA HIS A 7 -11.05 -7.39 3.32
C HIS A 7 -11.18 -6.50 4.55
N HIS A 8 -11.28 -5.20 4.31
CA HIS A 8 -11.60 -4.20 5.32
C HIS A 8 -13.05 -3.75 5.18
N TYR A 9 -13.87 -4.05 6.19
CA TYR A 9 -15.27 -3.62 6.27
C TYR A 9 -15.41 -2.47 7.25
N ALA A 10 -16.10 -1.40 6.83
CA ALA A 10 -16.50 -0.31 7.72
C ALA A 10 -17.98 -0.01 7.56
N VAL A 11 -18.71 -0.05 8.68
CA VAL A 11 -20.14 0.27 8.73
C VAL A 11 -20.30 1.62 9.41
N SER A 12 -20.89 2.58 8.69
CA SER A 12 -21.21 3.90 9.20
C SER A 12 -22.72 3.99 9.41
N VAL A 13 -23.14 4.25 10.65
CA VAL A 13 -24.56 4.34 11.01
C VAL A 13 -24.91 5.78 11.32
N LYS A 14 -25.64 6.43 10.42
CA LYS A 14 -26.26 7.74 10.61
C LYS A 14 -27.77 7.56 10.58
N PHE A 15 -28.33 7.07 11.67
CA PHE A 15 -29.73 6.71 11.74
C PHE A 15 -30.67 7.75 11.09
N PRO A 16 -31.55 7.34 10.15
CA PRO A 16 -31.84 5.95 9.73
C PRO A 16 -30.95 5.41 8.59
N GLU A 17 -29.98 6.18 8.11
CA GLU A 17 -29.10 5.80 7.01
C GLU A 17 -27.94 4.92 7.48
N ILE A 18 -27.71 3.79 6.80
CA ILE A 18 -26.57 2.91 7.03
C ILE A 18 -25.74 2.85 5.75
N THR A 19 -24.43 3.04 5.89
CA THR A 19 -23.49 3.00 4.78
C THR A 19 -22.42 1.94 5.04
N LEU A 20 -22.22 1.04 4.07
CA LEU A 20 -21.13 0.07 4.09
C LEU A 20 -20.01 0.52 3.18
N TYR A 21 -18.78 0.43 3.68
CA TYR A 21 -17.56 0.54 2.89
C TYR A 21 -16.85 -0.81 2.89
N VAL A 22 -16.44 -1.25 1.71
CA VAL A 22 -15.60 -2.44 1.52
C VAL A 22 -14.31 -1.97 0.87
N ASP A 23 -13.18 -2.28 1.50
CA ASP A 23 -11.85 -1.95 0.96
C ASP A 23 -11.69 -0.45 0.67
N GLY A 24 -12.23 0.37 1.58
CA GLY A 24 -12.18 1.83 1.50
C GLY A 24 -13.09 2.45 0.44
N GLN A 25 -13.88 1.65 -0.29
CA GLN A 25 -14.84 2.12 -1.28
C GLN A 25 -16.27 1.99 -0.78
N LEU A 26 -17.13 2.93 -1.17
CA LEU A 26 -18.55 2.86 -0.87
C LEU A 26 -19.17 1.64 -1.56
N PHE A 27 -19.78 0.76 -0.77
CA PHE A 27 -20.48 -0.41 -1.29
C PHE A 27 -21.77 0.04 -1.99
N LYS A 28 -21.90 -0.32 -3.27
CA LYS A 28 -23.11 -0.08 -4.06
C LYS A 28 -23.88 -1.38 -4.18
N ALA A 29 -25.15 -1.40 -3.74
CA ALA A 29 -25.99 -2.58 -3.89
C ALA A 29 -26.25 -2.87 -5.38
N GLU A 30 -26.01 -4.11 -5.78
CA GLU A 30 -26.24 -4.62 -7.13
C GLU A 30 -26.94 -5.98 -7.03
N LYS A 31 -27.70 -6.39 -8.06
CA LYS A 31 -28.43 -7.68 -8.04
C LYS A 31 -27.55 -8.93 -7.79
N LYS A 32 -26.23 -8.79 -7.94
CA LYS A 32 -25.26 -9.89 -7.81
C LYS A 32 -24.50 -9.89 -6.48
N ASN A 33 -24.61 -8.84 -5.67
CA ASN A 33 -23.88 -8.74 -4.41
C ASN A 33 -24.80 -9.01 -3.20
N PRO A 34 -24.22 -9.36 -2.03
CA PRO A 34 -25.02 -9.64 -0.84
C PRO A 34 -25.84 -8.43 -0.42
N GLU A 35 -27.10 -8.66 -0.09
CA GLU A 35 -27.98 -7.62 0.44
C GLU A 35 -27.62 -7.29 1.89
N ILE A 36 -27.59 -6.00 2.20
CA ILE A 36 -27.53 -5.51 3.58
C ILE A 36 -28.98 -5.40 4.06
N ILE A 37 -29.32 -6.16 5.09
CA ILE A 37 -30.66 -6.20 5.65
C ILE A 37 -30.60 -5.60 7.05
N ASP A 38 -31.48 -4.64 7.31
CA ASP A 38 -31.67 -4.10 8.65
C ASP A 38 -32.40 -5.13 9.52
N ASP A 39 -31.86 -5.42 10.70
CA ASP A 39 -32.52 -6.26 11.70
C ASP A 39 -33.46 -5.42 12.57
N TRP A 40 -34.61 -5.03 12.00
CA TRP A 40 -35.64 -4.27 12.70
C TRP A 40 -36.56 -5.19 13.53
N PRO A 41 -36.93 -4.81 14.77
CA PRO A 41 -37.97 -5.50 15.49
C PRO A 41 -39.29 -5.43 14.71
N LEU A 42 -39.95 -6.57 14.50
CA LEU A 42 -41.27 -6.61 13.82
C LEU A 42 -42.36 -5.81 14.56
N HIS A 43 -42.19 -5.57 15.87
CA HIS A 43 -43.11 -4.80 16.70
C HIS A 43 -42.37 -3.74 17.53
N PRO A 44 -43.00 -2.57 17.78
CA PRO A 44 -42.44 -1.55 18.67
C PRO A 44 -42.19 -2.15 20.06
N THR A 45 -40.93 -2.40 20.37
CA THR A 45 -40.55 -3.05 21.63
C THR A 45 -39.83 -2.03 22.50
N LYS A 46 -40.41 -1.72 23.66
CA LYS A 46 -39.83 -0.76 24.63
C LYS A 46 -38.96 -1.50 25.64
N GLY A 47 -37.83 -0.90 26.02
CA GLY A 47 -36.98 -1.40 27.11
C GLY A 47 -36.09 -2.60 26.76
N ILE A 48 -35.75 -2.80 25.48
CA ILE A 48 -34.73 -3.79 25.10
C ILE A 48 -33.35 -3.19 25.38
N ASN A 49 -32.55 -3.85 26.21
CA ASN A 49 -31.12 -3.58 26.30
C ASN A 49 -30.43 -4.20 25.08
N THR A 50 -29.90 -3.37 24.19
CA THR A 50 -29.13 -3.83 23.02
C THR A 50 -27.69 -4.09 23.42
N THR A 51 -27.11 -5.15 22.88
CA THR A 51 -25.69 -5.48 23.06
C THR A 51 -25.05 -5.65 21.69
N LEU A 52 -23.88 -5.04 21.50
CA LEU A 52 -23.07 -5.28 20.31
C LEU A 52 -22.34 -6.60 20.46
N THR A 53 -22.58 -7.53 19.55
CA THR A 53 -21.86 -8.81 19.48
C THR A 53 -21.05 -8.86 18.19
N VAL A 54 -19.85 -9.44 18.27
CA VAL A 54 -19.01 -9.70 17.10
C VAL A 54 -18.78 -11.19 16.98
N GLY A 55 -18.99 -11.72 15.78
CA GLY A 55 -18.75 -13.12 15.47
C GLY A 55 -19.92 -14.06 15.73
N ALA A 56 -21.10 -13.56 16.10
CA ALA A 56 -22.35 -14.31 16.13
C ALA A 56 -23.55 -13.33 16.17
N CYS A 57 -24.74 -13.83 15.85
CA CYS A 57 -26.00 -13.11 15.98
C CYS A 57 -26.85 -13.71 17.11
N TRP A 58 -27.47 -12.86 17.92
CA TRP A 58 -28.38 -13.31 18.98
C TRP A 58 -29.75 -13.66 18.41
N GLN A 59 -30.17 -14.92 18.56
CA GLN A 59 -31.50 -15.36 18.14
C GLN A 59 -32.46 -15.38 19.33
N GLY A 60 -33.35 -14.39 19.40
CA GLY A 60 -34.31 -14.22 20.49
C GLY A 60 -35.29 -15.39 20.67
N SER A 61 -35.70 -16.06 19.58
CA SER A 61 -36.64 -17.20 19.65
C SER A 61 -36.07 -18.40 20.40
N ASP A 62 -34.75 -18.59 20.29
CA ASP A 62 -34.05 -19.77 20.79
C ASP A 62 -33.19 -19.45 22.02
N ASN A 63 -33.18 -18.17 22.44
CA ASN A 63 -32.39 -17.63 23.54
C ASN A 63 -30.89 -18.03 23.45
N LYS A 64 -30.33 -18.04 22.24
CA LYS A 64 -28.94 -18.45 21.98
C LYS A 64 -28.31 -17.69 20.82
N MET A 65 -26.98 -17.68 20.78
CA MET A 65 -26.21 -17.20 19.64
C MET A 65 -26.29 -18.21 18.48
N LYS A 66 -26.45 -17.71 17.26
CA LYS A 66 -26.38 -18.47 16.00
C LYS A 66 -25.56 -17.70 14.96
N HIS A 67 -25.38 -18.30 13.77
CA HIS A 67 -24.64 -17.72 12.65
C HIS A 67 -23.23 -17.29 13.05
N HIS A 68 -22.49 -18.21 13.66
CA HIS A 68 -21.14 -17.97 14.11
C HIS A 68 -20.24 -17.59 12.92
N PHE A 69 -19.38 -16.60 13.14
CA PHE A 69 -18.33 -16.23 12.21
C PHE A 69 -17.26 -17.31 12.20
N HIS A 70 -16.97 -17.82 11.00
CA HIS A 70 -15.91 -18.79 10.76
C HIS A 70 -14.86 -18.13 9.87
N GLY A 71 -13.80 -17.62 10.49
CA GLY A 71 -12.72 -16.91 9.79
C GLY A 71 -11.75 -16.25 10.76
N TYR A 72 -10.90 -15.38 10.22
CA TYR A 72 -9.93 -14.63 11.00
C TYR A 72 -10.27 -13.14 10.98
N LEU A 73 -10.11 -12.48 12.11
CA LEU A 73 -10.28 -11.04 12.26
C LEU A 73 -8.97 -10.44 12.75
N ALA A 74 -8.33 -9.62 11.91
CA ALA A 74 -7.04 -8.99 12.24
C ALA A 74 -7.19 -7.78 13.18
N GLY A 75 -8.34 -7.11 13.15
CA GLY A 75 -8.62 -5.96 13.99
C GLY A 75 -10.09 -5.55 13.93
N LEU A 76 -10.56 -4.96 15.03
CA LEU A 76 -11.90 -4.39 15.17
C LEU A 76 -11.75 -3.04 15.86
N SER A 77 -12.45 -2.02 15.36
CA SER A 77 -12.52 -0.71 15.99
C SER A 77 -13.96 -0.22 15.93
N VAL A 78 -14.45 0.30 17.06
CA VAL A 78 -15.82 0.79 17.20
C VAL A 78 -15.77 2.23 17.69
N LEU A 79 -16.34 3.14 16.91
CA LEU A 79 -16.49 4.54 17.28
C LEU A 79 -17.93 4.78 17.72
N LEU A 80 -18.11 5.12 18.99
CA LEU A 80 -19.42 5.46 19.54
C LEU A 80 -19.69 6.95 19.39
N HIS A 81 -20.93 7.30 19.03
CA HIS A 81 -21.42 8.69 18.88
C HIS A 81 -20.68 9.55 17.84
N LYS A 82 -19.85 8.91 16.99
CA LYS A 82 -19.09 9.57 15.93
C LYS A 82 -19.05 8.67 14.71
N MET A 83 -18.88 9.29 13.55
CA MET A 83 -18.66 8.59 12.29
C MET A 83 -17.29 8.98 11.75
N GLU A 84 -16.62 7.98 11.16
CA GLU A 84 -15.35 8.22 10.49
C GLU A 84 -15.59 8.84 9.11
N LYS A 85 -14.64 9.65 8.64
CA LYS A 85 -14.76 10.28 7.32
C LYS A 85 -14.49 9.26 6.21
N PRO A 86 -15.20 9.33 5.06
CA PRO A 86 -14.94 8.45 3.92
C PRO A 86 -13.48 8.47 3.46
N ASP A 87 -12.84 9.65 3.47
CA ASP A 87 -11.43 9.80 3.08
C ASP A 87 -10.49 9.04 4.03
N VAL A 88 -10.83 8.96 5.32
CA VAL A 88 -10.04 8.22 6.30
C VAL A 88 -10.21 6.72 6.09
N LEU A 89 -11.44 6.26 5.82
CA LEU A 89 -11.71 4.86 5.49
C LEU A 89 -10.98 4.43 4.21
N SER A 90 -10.97 5.29 3.19
CA SER A 90 -10.19 5.09 1.97
C SER A 90 -8.68 5.06 2.25
N CYS A 91 -8.20 5.98 3.09
CA CYS A 91 -6.80 6.09 3.48
C CYS A 91 -6.28 4.90 4.32
N LEU A 92 -7.15 4.28 5.14
CA LEU A 92 -6.85 3.08 5.91
C LEU A 92 -6.63 1.86 5.01
N HIS A 93 -7.43 1.73 3.95
CA HIS A 93 -7.28 0.67 2.98
C HIS A 93 -6.11 0.92 2.01
N LYS A 94 -5.88 2.18 1.61
CA LYS A 94 -4.83 2.51 0.64
C LYS A 94 -3.45 2.07 1.15
N CYS A 95 -2.77 1.25 0.35
CA CYS A 95 -1.41 0.83 0.60
C CYS A 95 -0.51 2.05 0.85
N LYS A 96 0.19 2.04 1.99
CA LYS A 96 1.18 3.07 2.32
C LYS A 96 2.50 2.88 1.56
N GLU A 97 2.66 1.75 0.88
CA GLU A 97 3.76 1.43 -0.01
C GLU A 97 3.22 1.16 -1.40
N SER A 98 3.72 1.87 -2.40
CA SER A 98 3.27 1.74 -3.78
C SER A 98 4.40 2.02 -4.77
N LEU A 99 4.17 1.66 -6.03
CA LEU A 99 4.94 2.15 -7.16
C LEU A 99 4.44 3.55 -7.54
N GLU A 100 5.37 4.43 -7.86
CA GLU A 100 5.07 5.78 -8.34
C GLU A 100 4.83 5.72 -9.84
N VAL A 101 3.65 6.19 -10.25
CA VAL A 101 3.22 6.20 -11.64
C VAL A 101 3.88 7.37 -12.37
N PRO A 102 4.51 7.17 -13.54
CA PRO A 102 5.07 8.27 -14.32
C PRO A 102 3.97 9.25 -14.76
N ALA A 103 4.37 10.51 -14.98
CA ALA A 103 3.45 11.58 -15.34
C ALA A 103 2.75 11.27 -16.68
N MET A 104 1.42 11.46 -16.72
CA MET A 104 0.61 11.09 -17.89
C MET A 104 0.96 11.88 -19.14
N GLU A 105 1.57 13.07 -19.01
CA GLU A 105 2.02 13.90 -20.13
C GLU A 105 3.19 13.26 -20.92
N LEU A 106 3.85 12.25 -20.35
CA LEU A 106 4.92 11.50 -21.02
C LEU A 106 4.39 10.42 -21.98
N LEU A 107 3.08 10.11 -21.93
CA LEU A 107 2.45 9.12 -22.79
C LEU A 107 2.23 9.67 -24.20
N GLU A 108 2.77 8.98 -25.20
CA GLU A 108 2.54 9.29 -26.62
C GLU A 108 1.20 8.69 -27.11
N PRO A 109 0.61 9.23 -28.19
CA PRO A 109 -0.59 8.66 -28.79
C PRO A 109 -0.39 7.17 -29.14
N GLY A 110 -1.31 6.32 -28.67
CA GLY A 110 -1.25 4.87 -28.87
C GLY A 110 -0.56 4.10 -27.73
N MET A 111 -0.07 4.80 -26.70
CA MET A 111 0.39 4.16 -25.46
C MET A 111 -0.76 4.01 -24.45
N GLU A 112 -0.66 2.96 -23.65
CA GLU A 112 -1.59 2.66 -22.57
C GLU A 112 -0.82 2.36 -21.28
N LEU A 113 -1.29 2.91 -20.17
CA LEU A 113 -0.76 2.64 -18.84
C LEU A 113 -1.89 2.14 -17.94
N LEU A 114 -1.69 0.93 -17.40
CA LEU A 114 -2.64 0.28 -16.49
C LEU A 114 -1.99 0.06 -15.13
N THR A 115 -2.81 0.16 -14.08
CA THR A 115 -2.39 -0.10 -12.69
C THR A 115 -3.45 -0.90 -11.96
N ASN A 116 -3.03 -1.70 -10.98
CA ASN A 116 -3.97 -2.28 -10.02
C ASN A 116 -4.41 -1.24 -8.96
N SER A 117 -5.42 -1.59 -8.15
CA SER A 117 -5.98 -0.72 -7.10
C SER A 117 -4.95 -0.29 -6.05
N ASP A 118 -3.97 -1.16 -5.76
CA ASP A 118 -2.97 -0.93 -4.72
C ASP A 118 -1.71 -0.25 -5.24
N LEU A 119 -1.64 0.04 -6.53
CA LEU A 119 -0.47 0.58 -7.20
C LEU A 119 0.80 -0.25 -6.93
N THR A 120 0.66 -1.58 -6.87
CA THR A 120 1.77 -2.53 -6.72
C THR A 120 2.16 -3.19 -8.05
N GLU A 121 1.34 -3.01 -9.07
CA GLU A 121 1.57 -3.46 -10.44
C GLU A 121 1.26 -2.33 -11.44
N LEU A 122 2.17 -2.15 -12.39
CA LEU A 122 2.12 -1.17 -13.48
C LEU A 122 2.39 -1.87 -14.80
N SER A 123 1.51 -1.71 -15.77
CA SER A 123 1.65 -2.27 -17.11
C SER A 123 1.65 -1.13 -18.13
N ILE A 124 2.69 -1.05 -18.97
CA ILE A 124 2.85 -0.02 -19.98
C ILE A 124 2.90 -0.69 -21.35
N GLU A 125 1.97 -0.35 -22.23
CA GLU A 125 1.90 -0.82 -23.61
C GLU A 125 2.19 0.34 -24.57
N GLY A 126 3.00 0.10 -25.60
CA GLY A 126 3.27 1.10 -26.63
C GLY A 126 4.16 0.60 -27.76
N ASP A 127 4.20 1.36 -28.86
CA ASP A 127 4.92 0.97 -30.09
C ASP A 127 6.32 1.62 -30.20
N ASN A 128 6.61 2.62 -29.35
CA ASN A 128 7.89 3.34 -29.35
C ASN A 128 8.80 2.85 -28.22
N LYS A 129 9.79 2.02 -28.58
CA LYS A 129 10.80 1.48 -27.65
C LYS A 129 11.49 2.56 -26.81
N THR A 130 11.88 3.68 -27.41
CA THR A 130 12.69 4.70 -26.72
C THR A 130 11.88 5.38 -25.62
N ASN A 131 10.63 5.75 -25.93
CA ASN A 131 9.74 6.35 -24.95
C ASN A 131 9.38 5.36 -23.83
N LEU A 132 9.08 4.10 -24.17
CA LEU A 132 8.79 3.06 -23.17
C LEU A 132 9.95 2.87 -22.18
N ILE A 133 11.20 2.89 -22.65
CA ILE A 133 12.38 2.87 -21.78
C ILE A 133 12.41 4.08 -20.83
N VAL A 134 12.07 5.27 -21.31
CA VAL A 134 12.02 6.48 -20.47
C VAL A 134 10.92 6.35 -19.40
N LEU A 135 9.74 5.86 -19.76
CA LEU A 135 8.63 5.65 -18.82
C LEU A 135 8.97 4.64 -17.74
N VAL A 136 9.52 3.48 -18.11
CA VAL A 136 9.92 2.44 -17.14
C VAL A 136 11.00 2.96 -16.18
N ARG A 137 11.93 3.80 -16.65
CA ARG A 137 12.95 4.45 -15.80
C ARG A 137 12.38 5.48 -14.83
N LYS A 138 11.17 5.98 -15.06
CA LYS A 138 10.49 6.97 -14.22
C LYS A 138 9.61 6.33 -13.15
N ILE A 139 9.42 5.01 -13.18
CA ILE A 139 8.68 4.29 -12.13
C ILE A 139 9.51 4.33 -10.83
N GLY A 140 8.94 4.95 -9.80
CA GLY A 140 9.54 5.08 -8.48
C GLY A 140 8.97 4.08 -7.46
N TYR A 141 9.58 4.01 -6.29
CA TYR A 141 9.01 3.36 -5.11
C TYR A 141 8.71 4.43 -4.07
N THR A 142 7.49 4.40 -3.53
CA THR A 142 7.03 5.37 -2.55
C THR A 142 6.56 4.66 -1.28
N ASN A 143 6.96 5.22 -0.13
CA ASN A 143 6.49 4.79 1.18
C ASN A 143 6.04 6.03 1.98
N SER A 144 4.76 6.09 2.31
CA SER A 144 4.13 7.21 3.03
C SER A 144 4.04 6.98 4.54
N ARG A 145 4.61 5.89 5.08
CA ARG A 145 4.65 5.65 6.54
C ARG A 145 5.65 6.59 7.19
N GLN A 146 5.26 7.22 8.30
CA GLN A 146 6.17 8.00 9.14
C GLN A 146 7.33 7.14 9.68
N PHE A 147 7.05 5.87 9.98
CA PHE A 147 8.05 4.87 10.37
C PHE A 147 7.94 3.66 9.42
N PRO A 148 8.68 3.67 8.29
CA PRO A 148 8.71 2.56 7.35
C PRO A 148 9.19 1.26 7.98
N THR A 149 8.55 0.14 7.63
CA THR A 149 9.02 -1.18 8.07
C THR A 149 10.29 -1.54 7.31
N PRO A 150 11.45 -1.72 7.99
CA PRO A 150 12.70 -1.98 7.31
C PRO A 150 12.69 -3.34 6.62
N GLY A 151 13.47 -3.47 5.55
CA GLY A 151 13.67 -4.74 4.85
C GLY A 151 13.43 -4.68 3.35
N ARG A 152 13.71 -5.79 2.68
CA ARG A 152 13.79 -5.88 1.22
C ARG A 152 12.40 -5.86 0.57
N ARG A 153 12.29 -5.21 -0.60
CA ARG A 153 11.11 -5.16 -1.47
C ARG A 153 11.51 -5.63 -2.86
N ASN A 154 11.11 -6.83 -3.24
CA ASN A 154 11.45 -7.38 -4.55
C ASN A 154 10.59 -6.71 -5.62
N LEU A 155 11.23 -6.38 -6.74
CA LEU A 155 10.61 -5.84 -7.94
C LEU A 155 10.85 -6.82 -9.08
N HIS A 156 9.82 -7.08 -9.87
CA HIS A 156 9.88 -7.93 -11.04
C HIS A 156 9.48 -7.10 -12.26
N LEU A 157 10.38 -7.02 -13.24
CA LEU A 157 10.12 -6.44 -14.54
C LEU A 157 10.01 -7.57 -15.56
N SER A 158 8.86 -7.68 -16.20
CA SER A 158 8.62 -8.62 -17.29
C SER A 158 8.19 -7.86 -18.54
N THR A 159 8.76 -8.20 -19.69
CA THR A 159 8.49 -7.50 -20.95
C THR A 159 8.18 -8.50 -22.05
N THR A 160 7.11 -8.25 -22.81
CA THR A 160 6.73 -9.02 -23.99
C THR A 160 6.68 -8.09 -25.21
N VAL A 161 7.34 -8.49 -26.29
CA VAL A 161 7.36 -7.76 -27.56
C VAL A 161 6.54 -8.54 -28.58
N THR A 162 5.58 -7.89 -29.22
CA THR A 162 4.80 -8.45 -30.32
C THR A 162 5.39 -7.93 -31.63
N CYS A 163 6.07 -8.80 -32.37
CA CYS A 163 6.66 -8.46 -33.66
C CYS A 163 5.59 -8.39 -34.76
N GLU A 164 5.95 -7.83 -35.93
CA GLU A 164 5.06 -7.57 -37.08
C GLU A 164 4.17 -8.74 -37.53
N ARG A 165 4.59 -9.99 -37.29
CA ARG A 165 3.81 -11.20 -37.63
C ARG A 165 2.85 -11.66 -36.53
N GLY A 166 2.61 -10.81 -35.52
CA GLY A 166 1.80 -11.13 -34.34
C GLY A 166 2.44 -12.19 -33.42
N ARG A 167 3.73 -12.50 -33.60
CA ARG A 167 4.44 -13.45 -32.74
C ARG A 167 4.93 -12.74 -31.48
N PRO A 168 4.50 -13.17 -30.28
CA PRO A 168 5.03 -12.63 -29.04
C PRO A 168 6.39 -13.23 -28.72
N VAL A 169 7.34 -12.37 -28.36
CA VAL A 169 8.69 -12.71 -27.89
C VAL A 169 8.80 -12.21 -26.46
N LYS A 170 9.06 -13.12 -25.52
CA LYS A 170 9.32 -12.76 -24.13
C LYS A 170 10.77 -12.33 -23.97
N VAL A 171 10.96 -11.13 -23.43
CA VAL A 171 12.27 -10.66 -22.98
C VAL A 171 12.56 -11.31 -21.63
N PRO A 172 13.82 -11.68 -21.32
CA PRO A 172 14.18 -12.20 -20.01
C PRO A 172 13.74 -11.25 -18.91
N SER A 173 12.98 -11.75 -17.93
CA SER A 173 12.55 -10.96 -16.79
C SER A 173 13.74 -10.52 -15.96
N VAL A 174 13.64 -9.33 -15.38
CA VAL A 174 14.66 -8.77 -14.49
C VAL A 174 14.09 -8.73 -13.07
N GLU A 175 14.85 -9.27 -12.12
CA GLU A 175 14.56 -9.12 -10.70
C GLU A 175 15.46 -8.05 -10.10
N SER A 176 14.86 -7.13 -9.37
CA SER A 176 15.55 -6.07 -8.63
C SER A 176 14.95 -5.95 -7.24
N TYR A 177 15.50 -5.07 -6.40
CA TYR A 177 14.92 -4.80 -5.09
C TYR A 177 15.16 -3.37 -4.61
N VAL A 178 14.24 -2.90 -3.79
CA VAL A 178 14.39 -1.68 -2.99
C VAL A 178 14.66 -2.08 -1.54
N MET A 179 15.64 -1.42 -0.92
CA MET A 179 16.01 -1.66 0.47
C MET A 179 15.44 -0.56 1.35
N VAL A 180 14.38 -0.85 2.12
CA VAL A 180 13.85 0.10 3.10
C VAL A 180 14.73 0.06 4.35
N LEU A 181 15.38 1.18 4.66
CA LEU A 181 16.26 1.32 5.82
C LEU A 181 15.47 1.57 7.10
N GLN A 182 16.11 1.29 8.24
CA GLN A 182 15.52 1.56 9.53
C GLN A 182 15.40 3.07 9.76
N PRO A 183 14.21 3.59 10.11
CA PRO A 183 14.08 5.00 10.49
C PRO A 183 14.94 5.24 11.73
N GLN A 184 15.66 6.36 11.75
CA GLN A 184 16.43 6.76 12.92
C GLN A 184 15.45 6.97 14.08
N GLN A 185 15.60 6.17 15.14
CA GLN A 185 14.80 6.37 16.35
C GLN A 185 15.33 7.60 17.09
N PRO A 186 14.47 8.59 17.38
CA PRO A 186 14.86 9.69 18.23
C PRO A 186 15.12 9.14 19.63
N THR A 187 16.22 9.56 20.24
CA THR A 187 16.51 9.27 21.64
C THR A 187 16.14 10.49 22.48
N ILE A 188 15.46 10.25 23.60
CA ILE A 188 15.18 11.30 24.58
C ILE A 188 16.07 11.01 25.77
N ASP A 189 17.07 11.85 25.97
CA ASP A 189 17.94 11.79 27.14
C ASP A 189 17.47 12.84 28.14
N ILE A 190 17.03 12.37 29.31
CA ILE A 190 16.61 13.22 30.42
C ILE A 190 17.74 13.20 31.44
N ASN A 191 18.40 14.35 31.63
CA ASN A 191 19.47 14.51 32.61
C ASN A 191 19.01 15.45 33.72
N GLY A 192 19.37 15.18 34.96
CA GLY A 192 19.01 16.00 36.12
C GLY A 192 19.25 15.25 37.43
N THR A 193 19.09 15.95 38.54
CA THR A 193 19.30 15.36 39.86
C THR A 193 18.19 14.33 40.16
N GLY A 194 18.57 13.05 40.31
CA GLY A 194 17.62 11.94 40.50
C GLY A 194 16.98 11.87 41.89
N ASN A 195 17.62 12.44 42.91
CA ASN A 195 17.13 12.46 44.28
C ASN A 195 17.43 13.79 44.97
N ILE A 196 16.42 14.38 45.59
CA ILE A 196 16.53 15.64 46.33
C ILE A 196 16.21 15.36 47.80
N ALA A 197 17.17 15.66 48.69
CA ALA A 197 16.96 15.67 50.13
C ALA A 197 16.74 17.10 50.63
N ARG A 198 15.66 17.32 51.39
CA ARG A 198 15.29 18.60 52.03
C ARG A 198 14.70 18.34 53.41
N GLU A 199 14.70 19.37 54.25
CA GLU A 199 14.14 19.27 55.59
C GLU A 199 12.61 19.42 55.55
N TYR A 200 11.93 19.00 56.63
CA TYR A 200 10.47 19.00 56.70
C TYR A 200 9.85 20.39 56.51
N GLU A 201 10.48 21.44 57.04
CA GLU A 201 9.99 22.80 56.89
C GLU A 201 10.04 23.29 55.44
N ASP A 202 11.03 22.88 54.64
CA ASP A 202 11.11 23.20 53.21
C ASP A 202 9.93 22.59 52.44
N PHE A 203 9.49 21.39 52.81
CA PHE A 203 8.31 20.76 52.21
C PHE A 203 7.01 21.52 52.51
N ARG A 204 6.90 22.13 53.70
CA ARG A 204 5.73 22.97 54.06
C ARG A 204 5.68 24.26 53.25
N LEU A 205 6.84 24.78 52.86
CA LEU A 205 6.97 25.98 52.03
C LEU A 205 6.85 25.68 50.52
N GLY A 206 6.98 24.41 50.14
CA GLY A 206 6.90 23.94 48.75
C GLY A 206 8.28 23.86 48.09
N VAL A 207 8.63 22.66 47.62
CA VAL A 207 9.93 22.40 46.98
C VAL A 207 9.74 22.18 45.48
N ARG A 208 10.61 22.77 44.65
CA ARG A 208 10.67 22.45 43.22
C ARG A 208 11.31 21.08 43.01
N VAL A 209 10.55 20.15 42.46
CA VAL A 209 10.98 18.74 42.25
C VAL A 209 11.95 18.60 41.07
N PHE A 210 11.87 19.49 40.07
CA PHE A 210 12.74 19.48 38.89
C PHE A 210 13.52 20.79 38.82
N THR A 211 14.64 20.85 39.53
CA THR A 211 15.47 22.06 39.60
C THR A 211 16.40 22.21 38.39
N ASP A 212 16.82 21.10 37.81
CA ASP A 212 17.92 20.99 36.85
C ASP A 212 17.65 19.93 35.77
N VAL A 213 16.37 19.63 35.50
CA VAL A 213 16.01 18.68 34.45
C VAL A 213 16.25 19.30 33.09
N HIS A 214 17.10 18.64 32.31
CA HIS A 214 17.42 18.94 30.93
C HIS A 214 16.93 17.79 30.04
N ILE A 215 16.13 18.12 29.04
CA ILE A 215 15.62 17.17 28.04
C ILE A 215 16.40 17.42 26.74
N ILE A 216 17.17 16.43 26.30
CA ILE A 216 17.93 16.47 25.06
C ILE A 216 17.29 15.47 24.09
N VAL A 217 16.97 15.94 22.89
CA VAL A 217 16.48 15.08 21.80
C VAL A 217 17.63 14.80 20.85
N GLY A 218 18.09 13.55 20.83
CA GLY A 218 19.17 13.04 19.99
C GLY A 218 18.68 12.12 18.89
N HIS A 219 19.60 11.73 18.00
CA HIS A 219 19.40 10.65 17.02
C HIS A 219 20.46 9.59 17.27
N SER A 220 20.08 8.31 17.35
CA SER A 220 21.06 7.24 17.58
C SER A 220 21.99 7.04 16.36
N LYS A 221 23.30 7.17 16.57
CA LYS A 221 24.34 6.89 15.56
C LYS A 221 24.64 5.38 15.52
N ASN A 222 23.75 4.57 14.96
CA ASN A 222 24.05 3.17 14.64
C ASN A 222 24.00 2.96 13.12
N GLU A 223 24.90 3.62 12.39
CA GLU A 223 25.11 3.39 10.96
C GLU A 223 26.10 2.24 10.76
N LYS A 224 25.59 1.06 10.37
CA LYS A 224 26.42 0.08 9.66
C LYS A 224 26.52 0.54 8.21
N ILE A 225 27.73 0.91 7.79
CA ILE A 225 28.05 1.28 6.41
C ILE A 225 27.90 0.03 5.52
N TRP A 226 26.87 0.00 4.68
CA TRP A 226 26.69 -1.05 3.68
C TRP A 226 27.41 -0.67 2.38
N LYS A 227 28.42 -1.45 2.00
CA LYS A 227 29.14 -1.30 0.73
C LYS A 227 28.20 -1.66 -0.42
N HIS A 228 28.07 -0.75 -1.38
CA HIS A 228 27.32 -1.00 -2.61
C HIS A 228 28.07 -2.05 -3.45
N VAL A 229 27.36 -3.04 -3.97
CA VAL A 229 27.88 -3.97 -4.98
C VAL A 229 27.60 -3.33 -6.34
N PRO A 230 28.61 -3.09 -7.19
CA PRO A 230 28.36 -2.58 -8.54
C PRO A 230 27.61 -3.63 -9.37
N ILE A 231 26.59 -3.16 -10.09
CA ILE A 231 25.86 -3.95 -11.08
C ILE A 231 26.79 -4.10 -12.30
N TYR A 232 27.15 -5.34 -12.63
CA TYR A 232 27.91 -5.65 -13.84
C TYR A 232 27.08 -5.29 -15.10
N GLU A 233 27.69 -4.59 -16.04
CA GLU A 233 27.18 -4.44 -17.40
C GLU A 233 27.12 -5.82 -18.07
N ALA A 234 25.91 -6.28 -18.38
CA ALA A 234 25.72 -7.43 -19.25
C ALA A 234 26.03 -6.99 -20.68
N GLY A 235 27.15 -7.49 -21.20
CA GLY A 235 27.68 -7.18 -22.52
C GLY A 235 26.70 -7.46 -23.67
N GLU A 236 26.86 -6.64 -24.70
CA GLU A 236 26.19 -6.75 -25.98
C GLU A 236 26.53 -8.08 -26.67
N HIS A 237 25.55 -8.98 -26.83
CA HIS A 237 25.65 -10.07 -27.78
C HIS A 237 24.31 -10.33 -28.48
N CYS A 238 24.13 -9.67 -29.60
CA CYS A 238 23.45 -10.23 -30.76
C CYS A 238 24.45 -10.24 -31.92
N THR A 239 25.19 -11.34 -32.07
CA THR A 239 26.03 -11.62 -33.24
C THR A 239 25.16 -11.74 -34.48
N THR A 240 25.42 -10.88 -35.46
CA THR A 240 24.96 -11.00 -36.84
C THR A 240 25.74 -12.11 -37.55
N ILE A 241 25.01 -13.07 -38.12
CA ILE A 241 25.54 -14.01 -39.11
C ILE A 241 25.33 -13.38 -40.48
N GLY A 242 26.40 -13.32 -41.29
CA GLY A 242 26.32 -13.24 -42.76
C GLY A 242 26.80 -11.94 -43.38
N GLU A 243 28.04 -11.96 -43.88
CA GLU A 243 28.63 -10.97 -44.78
C GLU A 243 27.85 -10.84 -46.10
N GLY A 244 27.83 -9.63 -46.65
CA GLY A 244 27.35 -9.36 -48.00
C GLY A 244 27.27 -7.86 -48.28
N GLN A 245 28.18 -7.36 -49.10
CA GLN A 245 28.34 -5.96 -49.49
C GLN A 245 27.05 -5.28 -50.00
N THR A 246 27.05 -3.94 -49.90
CA THR A 246 26.69 -2.93 -50.92
C THR A 246 25.56 -1.94 -50.56
N ARG A 247 25.95 -0.65 -50.63
CA ARG A 247 25.22 0.55 -51.10
C ARG A 247 24.14 1.22 -50.23
N VAL A 248 24.39 2.52 -50.09
CA VAL A 248 23.47 3.61 -49.75
C VAL A 248 22.15 3.53 -50.52
N GLY A 249 21.03 3.58 -49.79
CA GLY A 249 19.68 3.70 -50.34
C GLY A 249 18.72 4.36 -49.33
N ARG A 250 18.03 5.41 -49.76
CA ARG A 250 17.03 6.18 -49.00
C ARG A 250 15.82 5.35 -48.59
N GLY A 251 15.33 5.62 -47.36
CA GLY A 251 13.90 5.66 -47.01
C GLY A 251 13.21 4.32 -46.70
N ARG A 252 12.80 4.14 -45.44
CA ARG A 252 11.57 3.41 -45.05
C ARG A 252 11.14 3.82 -43.64
N ARG A 253 9.86 4.14 -43.48
CA ARG A 253 9.21 4.43 -42.20
C ARG A 253 9.14 3.14 -41.39
N ASN A 254 9.58 3.16 -40.13
CA ASN A 254 9.40 2.05 -39.20
C ASN A 254 7.93 1.97 -38.77
N ALA A 255 7.18 1.06 -39.39
CA ALA A 255 6.07 0.38 -38.73
C ALA A 255 6.69 -0.87 -38.08
N GLY A 256 6.41 -1.32 -36.86
CA GLY A 256 5.53 -0.92 -35.77
C GLY A 256 5.52 -2.13 -34.83
N GLU A 257 6.52 -2.22 -33.94
CA GLU A 257 6.63 -3.30 -32.95
C GLU A 257 5.95 -2.86 -31.65
N ARG A 258 5.01 -3.67 -31.15
CA ARG A 258 4.25 -3.33 -29.94
C ARG A 258 4.88 -4.00 -28.73
N VAL A 259 5.12 -3.23 -27.67
CA VAL A 259 5.85 -3.67 -26.47
C VAL A 259 4.97 -3.49 -25.25
N LEU A 260 4.86 -4.54 -24.43
CA LEU A 260 4.19 -4.52 -23.13
C LEU A 260 5.24 -4.77 -22.04
N SER A 261 5.36 -3.85 -21.08
CA SER A 261 6.21 -4.03 -19.90
C SER A 261 5.41 -3.95 -18.62
N ASN A 262 5.51 -4.98 -17.79
CA ASN A 262 4.84 -5.08 -16.50
C ASN A 262 5.89 -5.01 -15.38
N VAL A 263 5.71 -4.07 -14.47
CA VAL A 263 6.49 -3.93 -13.24
C VAL A 263 5.60 -4.29 -12.07
N SER A 264 5.95 -5.33 -11.33
CA SER A 264 5.23 -5.76 -10.14
C SER A 264 6.13 -5.80 -8.91
N ARG A 265 5.54 -5.50 -7.76
CA ARG A 265 6.20 -5.64 -6.46
C ARG A 265 5.76 -6.96 -5.81
N GLY A 266 6.73 -7.77 -5.40
CA GLY A 266 6.43 -8.98 -4.62
C GLY A 266 5.84 -8.64 -3.24
N ALA A 267 4.78 -9.34 -2.86
CA ALA A 267 4.29 -9.33 -1.48
C ALA A 267 5.34 -9.95 -0.53
N ARG A 268 5.34 -9.52 0.73
CA ARG A 268 6.10 -10.20 1.79
C ARG A 268 5.34 -11.42 2.26
#